data_AF-A0A1J0VID2-F1
#
_entry.id   AF-A0A1J0VID2-F1
#
_cell.length_a   1.000
_cell.length_b   1.000
_cell.length_c   1.000
_cell.angle_alpha   90.00
_cell.angle_beta   90.00
_cell.angle_gamma   90.00
#
_symmetry.space_group_name_H-M   'P 1'
#
loop_
_entity.id
_entity.type
_entity.pdbx_description
1 polymer ?
#
loop_
_entity_poly.entity_id
_entity_poly.type
_entity_poly.pdbx_seq_one_letter_code
_entity_poly.pdbx_strand_id
1 'polypeptide(L)' 'MTRTRLTPKKARFVDEYLIDLNANQAAIRAGYSEKTARQVGAENLSKPDIAAAIDDPVQKRSGRT' A
#
# COMPACT_ATOMS: atom_id res chain seq x y z
N MET A 1 1.89 -16.59 -3.63
CA MET A 1 0.44 -16.66 -3.93
C MET A 1 -0.03 -15.26 -4.31
N THR A 2 -0.36 -15.08 -5.59
CA THR A 2 -1.29 -14.11 -6.20
C THR A 2 -1.18 -12.60 -5.87
N ARG A 3 -0.14 -11.92 -6.36
CA ARG A 3 -0.13 -10.47 -6.62
C ARG A 3 -1.26 -10.01 -7.59
N THR A 4 -1.90 -10.94 -8.28
CA THR A 4 -2.90 -10.70 -9.35
C THR A 4 -4.21 -10.04 -8.89
N ARG A 5 -4.49 -9.93 -7.57
CA ARG A 5 -5.74 -9.29 -7.08
C ARG A 5 -5.64 -7.79 -6.84
N LEU A 6 -4.43 -7.23 -6.74
CA LEU A 6 -4.27 -5.79 -6.53
C LEU A 6 -4.17 -5.09 -7.89
N THR A 7 -4.92 -3.99 -8.04
CA THR A 7 -4.68 -3.09 -9.17
C THR A 7 -3.29 -2.47 -9.03
N PRO A 8 -2.64 -2.05 -10.13
CA PRO A 8 -1.30 -1.45 -10.08
C PRO A 8 -1.18 -0.31 -9.06
N LYS A 9 -2.25 0.47 -8.91
CA LYS A 9 -2.32 1.59 -7.97
C LYS A 9 -2.35 1.13 -6.50
N LYS A 10 -3.08 0.06 -6.20
CA LYS A 10 -3.12 -0.52 -4.84
C LYS A 10 -1.81 -1.23 -4.50
N ALA A 11 -1.20 -1.93 -5.45
CA ALA A 11 0.11 -2.55 -5.27
C ALA A 11 1.17 -1.49 -4.92
N ARG A 12 1.23 -0.40 -5.69
CA ARG A 12 2.16 0.71 -5.41
C ARG A 12 1.89 1.38 -4.07
N PHE A 13 0.63 1.49 -3.65
CA PHE A 13 0.30 1.97 -2.30
C PHE A 13 0.87 1.06 -1.21
N VAL A 14 0.75 -0.26 -1.36
CA VAL A 14 1.32 -1.23 -0.40
C VAL A 14 2.84 -1.09 -0.34
N ASP A 15 3.51 -1.07 -1.50
CA ASP A 15 4.96 -0.97 -1.59
C ASP A 15 5.48 0.30 -0.89
N GLU A 16 4.84 1.46 -1.15
CA GLU A 16 5.23 2.73 -0.54
C GLU A 16 4.89 2.80 0.95
N TYR A 17 3.75 2.24 1.37
CA TYR A 17 3.35 2.22 2.78
C TYR A 17 4.32 1.38 3.62
N LEU A 18 4.84 0.28 3.07
CA LEU A 18 5.80 -0.57 3.78
C LEU A 18 7.18 0.08 3.98
N ILE A 19 7.49 1.18 3.30
CA ILE A 19 8.76 1.92 3.44
C ILE A 19 8.75 2.76 4.73
N ASP A 20 7.72 3.57 4.93
CA ASP A 20 7.69 4.61 5.98
C ASP A 20 6.44 4.56 6.89
N LEU A 21 5.56 3.58 6.68
CA LEU A 21 4.27 3.41 7.38
C LEU A 21 3.40 4.67 7.33
N ASN A 22 3.57 5.51 6.29
CA ASN A 22 2.83 6.75 6.11
C ASN A 22 1.79 6.61 4.99
N ALA A 23 0.53 6.33 5.36
CA ALA A 23 -0.55 6.12 4.40
C ALA A 23 -0.83 7.34 3.50
N ASN A 24 -0.64 8.56 4.02
CA ASN A 24 -0.84 9.77 3.22
C ASN A 24 0.23 9.87 2.13
N GLN A 25 1.50 9.72 2.50
CA GLN A 25 2.62 9.78 1.55
C GLN A 25 2.59 8.59 0.57
N ALA A 26 2.24 7.40 1.04
CA ALA A 26 2.05 6.22 0.19
C ALA A 26 0.96 6.46 -0.86
N ALA A 27 -0.16 7.09 -0.49
CA ALA A 27 -1.20 7.45 -1.44
C ALA A 27 -0.72 8.47 -2.49
N ILE A 28 0.04 9.49 -2.09
CA ILE A 28 0.62 10.47 -3.03
C ILE A 28 1.57 9.76 -4.02
N ARG A 29 2.51 8.96 -3.52
CA ARG A 29 3.49 8.25 -4.35
C ARG A 29 2.88 7.15 -5.22
N ALA A 30 1.76 6.56 -4.79
CA ALA A 30 0.94 5.66 -5.60
C ALA A 30 0.11 6.38 -6.69
N GLY A 31 0.15 7.71 -6.75
CA GLY A 31 -0.51 8.53 -7.78
C GLY A 31 -1.97 8.88 -7.47
N TYR A 32 -2.37 8.90 -6.20
CA TYR A 32 -3.64 9.52 -5.79
C TYR A 32 -3.49 11.04 -5.67
N SER A 33 -4.60 11.77 -5.78
CA SER A 33 -4.57 13.23 -5.63
C SER A 33 -4.16 13.61 -4.21
N GLU A 34 -3.18 14.51 -4.09
CA GLU A 34 -2.71 15.06 -2.81
C GLU A 34 -3.85 15.58 -1.93
N LYS A 35 -4.85 16.22 -2.54
CA LYS A 35 -6.04 16.76 -1.85
C LYS A 35 -6.83 15.67 -1.12
N THR A 36 -6.82 14.45 -1.65
CA THR A 36 -7.56 13.30 -1.12
C THR A 36 -6.68 12.25 -0.48
N ALA A 37 -5.35 12.38 -0.55
CA ALA A 37 -4.40 11.33 -0.20
C ALA A 37 -4.53 10.87 1.26
N ARG A 38 -4.85 11.78 2.18
CA ARG A 38 -5.13 11.44 3.57
C ARG A 38 -6.35 10.53 3.72
N GLN A 39 -7.46 10.85 3.07
CA GLN A 39 -8.69 10.06 3.13
C GLN A 39 -8.51 8.73 2.41
N VAL A 40 -7.91 8.76 1.21
CA VAL A 40 -7.63 7.57 0.41
C VAL A 40 -6.67 6.62 1.13
N GLY A 41 -5.65 7.15 1.81
CA GLY A 41 -4.72 6.34 2.60
C GLY A 41 -5.46 5.58 3.71
N ALA A 42 -6.31 6.26 4.47
CA ALA A 42 -7.13 5.63 5.51
C ALA A 42 -8.10 4.59 4.93
N GLU A 43 -8.77 4.91 3.82
CA GLU A 43 -9.67 3.97 3.12
C GLU A 43 -8.91 2.76 2.56
N ASN A 44 -7.70 2.96 2.03
CA ASN A 44 -6.90 1.86 1.52
C ASN A 44 -6.44 0.93 2.64
N LEU A 45 -6.08 1.44 3.82
CA LEU A 45 -5.73 0.59 4.96
C LEU A 45 -6.91 -0.24 5.48
N SER A 46 -8.16 0.20 5.28
CA SER A 46 -9.34 -0.57 5.69
C SER A 46 -9.80 -1.59 4.65
N LYS A 47 -9.25 -1.56 3.43
CA LYS A 47 -9.60 -2.52 2.38
C LYS A 47 -8.94 -3.87 2.64
N PRO A 48 -9.70 -4.98 2.65
CA PRO A 48 -9.19 -6.30 3.03
C PRO A 48 -8.11 -6.83 2.09
N ASP A 49 -8.18 -6.50 0.79
CA ASP A 49 -7.17 -6.89 -0.18
C ASP A 49 -5.82 -6.18 0.03
N ILE A 50 -5.85 -4.93 0.48
CA ILE A 50 -4.65 -4.15 0.81
C ILE A 50 -4.09 -4.60 2.17
N ALA A 51 -4.96 -4.77 3.18
CA ALA A 51 -4.55 -5.24 4.51
C ALA A 51 -3.88 -6.62 4.43
N ALA A 52 -4.43 -7.55 3.65
CA ALA A 52 -3.83 -8.86 3.42
C ALA A 52 -2.46 -8.78 2.75
N ALA A 53 -2.27 -7.83 1.82
CA ALA A 53 -0.99 -7.65 1.13
C ALA A 53 0.08 -6.99 2.01
N ILE A 54 -0.33 -6.08 2.91
CA ILE A 54 0.55 -5.51 3.94
C ILE A 54 1.00 -6.60 4.91
N ASP A 55 0.11 -7.53 5.26
CA ASP A 55 0.44 -8.58 6.22
C ASP A 55 1.30 -9.70 5.63
N ASP A 56 1.32 -9.84 4.30
CA ASP A 56 2.06 -10.88 3.59
C ASP A 56 3.57 -10.88 3.98
N PRO A 57 4.07 -11.97 4.59
CA PRO A 57 5.45 -12.06 5.05
C PRO A 57 6.47 -11.99 3.90
N VAL A 58 6.07 -12.23 2.65
CA VAL A 58 6.94 -12.06 1.48
C VAL A 58 7.25 -10.57 1.25
N GLN A 59 6.29 -9.67 1.47
CA GLN A 59 6.51 -8.23 1.30
C GLN A 59 7.36 -7.65 2.44
N LYS A 60 7.14 -8.12 3.68
CA LYS A 60 7.92 -7.69 4.86
C LYS A 60 9.42 -8.07 4.80
N ARG A 61 9.82 -9.00 3.91
CA ARG A 61 11.19 -9.53 3.83
C ARG A 61 12.13 -8.79 2.88
N SER A 62 11.67 -7.81 2.10
CA SER A 62 12.50 -7.16 1.08
C SER A 62 13.66 -6.30 1.63
N GLY A 63 13.89 -6.28 2.94
CA GLY A 63 14.95 -5.50 3.61
C GLY A 63 15.99 -6.32 4.40
N ARG A 64 16.15 -7.63 4.17
CA ARG A 64 17.20 -8.42 4.85
C ARG A 64 17.89 -9.42 3.92
N THR A 65 18.81 -8.92 3.10
CA THR A 65 20.02 -9.64 2.64
C THR A 65 21.09 -8.61 2.35
#